data_AF-A0A7R9G1N5-F1
#
_entry.id   AF-A0A7R9G1N5-F1
#
_cell.length_a   1.000
_cell.length_b   1.000
_cell.length_c   1.000
_cell.angle_alpha   90.00
_cell.angle_beta   90.00
_cell.angle_gamma   90.00
#
_symmetry.space_group_name_H-M   'P 1'
#
loop_
_entity.id
_entity.type
_entity.pdbx_description
1 polymer ?
#
loop_
_entity_poly.entity_id
_entity_poly.type
_entity_poly.pdbx_seq_one_letter_code
_entity_poly.pdbx_strand_id
1 'polypeptide(L)'
;MKKSFNPVSDVRGESVEVSRRLYRVISDAIRHLDDSRGRAETCSDLFTLPLEAQRERLREYCERLIFADPIGYGRKGEELLWRKVYYDVVTTAKRLRKDQSWGDTEVAHLKSHLFAGVGHYHHLIDRLQIEYQLDLKGLVDFPLPLKGKRSSSKRSPDKTCVEWSKQAVHRCLVYLGDLSRYILDLHPHWDYGLAVRYYLQALNMNWEVGMPHNQLGTLAGLRNYGLDASYHYMRW
;
A
#
# COMPACT_ATOMS: atom_id res chain seq x y z
N MET A 1 -4.78 51.93 -2.18
CA MET A 1 -4.00 50.73 -1.77
C MET A 1 -4.47 49.52 -2.57
N LYS A 2 -3.71 49.08 -3.58
CA LYS A 2 -4.00 47.82 -4.29
C LYS A 2 -3.49 46.67 -3.41
N LYS A 3 -4.40 45.82 -2.92
CA LYS A 3 -4.04 44.57 -2.24
C LYS A 3 -3.20 43.74 -3.21
N SER A 4 -1.96 43.45 -2.85
CA SER A 4 -1.10 42.50 -3.57
C SER A 4 -1.74 41.12 -3.48
N PHE A 5 -2.43 40.69 -4.55
CA PHE A 5 -2.93 39.34 -4.69
C PHE A 5 -1.73 38.41 -4.84
N ASN A 6 -1.50 37.54 -3.85
CA ASN A 6 -0.33 36.66 -3.82
C ASN A 6 -0.80 35.22 -4.14
N PRO A 7 -0.83 34.81 -5.42
CA PRO A 7 -1.48 33.57 -5.85
C PRO A 7 -0.84 32.31 -5.26
N VAL A 8 0.42 32.38 -4.82
CA VAL A 8 1.13 31.23 -4.24
C VAL A 8 0.66 30.91 -2.81
N SER A 9 0.28 31.93 -2.03
CA SER A 9 -0.28 31.70 -0.68
C SER A 9 -1.71 31.17 -0.74
N ASP A 10 -2.48 31.60 -1.74
CA ASP A 10 -3.87 31.16 -1.94
C ASP A 10 -3.92 29.67 -2.34
N VAL A 11 -3.10 29.26 -3.32
CA VAL A 11 -3.01 27.86 -3.78
C VAL A 11 -2.53 26.92 -2.66
N ARG A 12 -1.59 27.37 -1.81
CA ARG A 12 -1.17 26.59 -0.64
C ARG A 12 -2.27 26.51 0.43
N GLY A 13 -3.04 27.58 0.63
CA GLY A 13 -4.18 27.60 1.54
C GLY A 13 -5.28 26.62 1.13
N GLU A 14 -5.66 26.64 -0.16
CA GLU A 14 -6.66 25.75 -0.73
C GLU A 14 -6.23 24.26 -0.67
N SER A 15 -4.97 23.95 -0.98
CA SER A 15 -4.42 22.59 -0.88
C SER A 15 -4.50 22.04 0.55
N VAL A 16 -4.17 22.85 1.55
CA VAL A 16 -4.25 22.46 2.97
C VAL A 16 -5.70 22.25 3.41
N GLU A 17 -6.64 23.07 2.94
CA GLU A 17 -8.06 22.90 3.25
C GLU A 17 -8.64 21.61 2.65
N VAL A 18 -8.29 21.31 1.38
CA VAL A 18 -8.68 20.07 0.72
C VAL A 18 -8.17 18.86 1.50
N SER A 19 -6.90 18.86 1.91
CA SER A 19 -6.31 17.76 2.69
C SER A 19 -6.98 17.56 4.04
N ARG A 20 -7.30 18.65 4.76
CA ARG A 20 -8.06 18.56 6.03
C ARG A 20 -9.46 17.99 5.81
N ARG A 21 -10.16 18.40 4.75
CA ARG A 21 -11.50 17.88 4.42
C ARG A 21 -11.44 16.40 4.06
N LEU A 22 -10.48 16.00 3.23
CA LEU A 22 -10.25 14.59 2.89
C LEU A 22 -9.96 13.75 4.14
N TYR A 23 -9.09 14.24 5.04
CA TYR A 23 -8.76 13.53 6.27
C TYR A 23 -9.98 13.30 7.18
N ARG A 24 -10.89 14.28 7.28
CA ARG A 24 -12.16 14.12 8.01
C ARG A 24 -13.04 13.04 7.38
N VAL A 25 -13.24 13.08 6.06
CA VAL A 25 -14.03 12.07 5.33
C VAL A 25 -13.43 10.67 5.48
N ILE A 26 -12.11 10.55 5.40
CA ILE A 26 -11.39 9.29 5.65
C ILE A 26 -11.64 8.79 7.08
N SER A 27 -11.53 9.67 8.07
CA SER A 27 -11.76 9.32 9.47
C SER A 27 -13.19 8.82 9.70
N ASP A 28 -14.18 9.47 9.08
CA ASP A 28 -15.58 9.06 9.16
C ASP A 28 -15.82 7.70 8.50
N ALA A 29 -15.28 7.48 7.30
CA ALA A 29 -15.36 6.20 6.60
C ALA A 29 -14.69 5.06 7.39
N ILE A 30 -13.55 5.33 8.03
CA ILE A 30 -12.84 4.36 8.88
C ILE A 30 -13.70 3.97 10.08
N ARG A 31 -14.37 4.92 10.74
CA ARG A 31 -15.26 4.60 11.87
C ARG A 31 -16.37 3.63 11.45
N HIS A 32 -17.03 3.90 10.32
CA HIS A 32 -18.06 3.00 9.80
C HIS A 32 -17.52 1.60 9.46
N LEU A 33 -16.35 1.51 8.82
CA LEU A 33 -15.72 0.23 8.49
C LEU A 33 -15.26 -0.53 9.74
N ASP A 34 -14.71 0.17 10.73
CA ASP A 34 -14.27 -0.41 12.00
C ASP A 34 -15.47 -0.93 12.81
N ASP A 35 -16.59 -0.20 12.86
CA ASP A 35 -17.83 -0.61 13.51
C ASP A 35 -18.41 -1.88 12.87
N SER A 36 -18.50 -1.91 11.53
CA SER A 36 -18.98 -3.10 10.81
C SER A 36 -18.05 -4.29 11.00
N ARG A 37 -16.73 -4.08 10.96
CA ARG A 37 -15.74 -5.15 11.19
C ARG A 37 -15.79 -5.68 12.62
N GLY A 38 -16.10 -4.83 13.60
CA GLY A 38 -16.27 -5.22 15.00
C GLY A 38 -17.48 -6.13 15.25
N ARG A 39 -18.48 -6.09 14.36
CA ARG A 39 -19.72 -6.90 14.43
C ARG A 39 -19.69 -8.13 13.53
N ALA A 40 -18.62 -8.34 12.76
CA ALA A 40 -18.51 -9.48 11.86
C ALA A 40 -18.37 -10.78 12.65
N GLU A 41 -19.21 -11.77 12.35
CA GLU A 41 -19.21 -13.09 12.98
C GLU A 41 -18.55 -14.14 12.08
N THR A 42 -18.57 -13.90 10.77
CA THR A 42 -18.00 -14.79 9.74
C THR A 42 -17.08 -14.01 8.79
N CYS A 43 -16.22 -14.72 8.07
CA CYS A 43 -15.37 -14.12 7.05
C CYS A 43 -16.20 -13.40 5.97
N SER A 44 -17.32 -14.00 5.54
CA SER A 44 -18.22 -13.45 4.51
C SER A 44 -18.83 -12.11 4.90
N ASP A 45 -19.06 -11.85 6.19
CA ASP A 45 -19.60 -10.55 6.66
C ASP A 45 -18.67 -9.39 6.31
N LEU A 46 -17.36 -9.65 6.20
CA LEU A 46 -16.37 -8.64 5.79
C LEU A 46 -16.52 -8.25 4.32
N PHE A 47 -17.07 -9.11 3.46
CA PHE A 47 -17.07 -8.98 2.00
C PHE A 47 -18.47 -8.77 1.42
N THR A 48 -19.37 -8.19 2.21
CA THR A 48 -20.64 -7.71 1.67
C THR A 48 -20.40 -6.58 0.67
N LEU A 49 -21.19 -6.53 -0.41
CA LEU A 49 -21.07 -5.51 -1.46
C LEU A 49 -21.02 -4.07 -0.93
N PRO A 50 -21.81 -3.65 0.08
CA PRO A 50 -21.71 -2.31 0.64
C PRO A 50 -20.35 -2.06 1.29
N LEU A 51 -19.79 -3.02 2.02
CA LEU A 51 -18.50 -2.86 2.69
C LEU A 51 -17.34 -2.85 1.69
N GLU A 52 -17.42 -3.65 0.63
CA GLU A 52 -16.46 -3.60 -0.47
C GLU A 52 -16.46 -2.22 -1.15
N ALA A 53 -17.64 -1.68 -1.47
CA ALA A 53 -17.77 -0.35 -2.05
C ALA A 53 -17.26 0.77 -1.11
N GLN A 54 -17.48 0.64 0.21
CA GLN A 54 -16.94 1.60 1.18
C GLN A 54 -15.42 1.51 1.30
N ARG A 55 -14.84 0.31 1.24
CA ARG A 55 -13.37 0.14 1.22
C ARG A 55 -12.75 0.70 -0.05
N GLU A 56 -13.39 0.51 -1.20
CA GLU A 56 -12.99 1.12 -2.47
C GLU A 56 -12.92 2.65 -2.36
N ARG A 57 -13.99 3.27 -1.84
CA ARG A 57 -14.03 4.72 -1.60
C ARG A 57 -12.97 5.19 -0.61
N LEU A 58 -12.76 4.46 0.47
CA LEU A 58 -11.70 4.78 1.44
C LEU A 58 -10.33 4.78 0.76
N ARG A 59 -10.06 3.80 -0.10
CA ARG A 59 -8.82 3.72 -0.88
C ARG A 59 -8.64 4.94 -1.78
N GLU A 60 -9.66 5.31 -2.54
CA GLU A 60 -9.66 6.50 -3.39
C GLU A 60 -9.42 7.80 -2.59
N TYR A 61 -10.08 7.95 -1.43
CA TYR A 61 -9.88 9.12 -0.59
C TYR A 61 -8.46 9.19 -0.02
N CYS A 62 -7.91 8.06 0.44
CA CYS A 62 -6.52 7.99 0.91
C CYS A 62 -5.54 8.35 -0.22
N GLU A 63 -5.71 7.81 -1.43
CA GLU A 63 -4.89 8.19 -2.58
C GLU A 63 -4.97 9.70 -2.86
N ARG A 64 -6.19 10.25 -2.91
CA ARG A 64 -6.39 11.69 -3.14
C ARG A 64 -5.68 12.52 -2.07
N LEU A 65 -5.72 12.10 -0.81
CA LEU A 65 -5.02 12.76 0.29
C LEU A 65 -3.50 12.70 0.10
N ILE A 66 -2.97 11.53 -0.28
CA ILE A 66 -1.54 11.31 -0.51
C ILE A 66 -0.99 12.28 -1.56
N PHE A 67 -1.71 12.45 -2.67
CA PHE A 67 -1.26 13.34 -3.75
C PHE A 67 -1.62 14.81 -3.53
N ALA A 68 -2.63 15.12 -2.72
CA ALA A 68 -3.00 16.50 -2.38
C ALA A 68 -2.00 17.17 -1.44
N ASP A 69 -1.44 16.42 -0.48
CA ASP A 69 -0.41 16.89 0.43
C ASP A 69 0.61 15.78 0.76
N PRO A 70 1.57 15.51 -0.14
CA PRO A 70 2.54 14.42 0.00
C PRO A 70 3.43 14.55 1.24
N ILE A 71 3.78 15.78 1.62
CA ILE A 71 4.69 16.04 2.73
C ILE A 71 3.95 16.05 4.07
N GLY A 72 2.77 16.70 4.14
CA GLY A 72 2.02 16.81 5.39
C GLY A 72 1.19 15.56 5.71
N TYR A 73 0.49 15.00 4.71
CA TYR A 73 -0.41 13.86 4.90
C TYR A 73 0.00 12.60 4.15
N GLY A 74 0.95 12.63 3.21
CA GLY A 74 1.32 11.48 2.38
C GLY A 74 1.61 10.22 3.20
N ARG A 75 2.51 10.32 4.18
CA ARG A 75 2.84 9.17 5.05
C ARG A 75 1.62 8.64 5.81
N LYS A 76 0.77 9.55 6.30
CA LYS A 76 -0.42 9.17 7.08
C LYS A 76 -1.49 8.53 6.20
N GLY A 77 -1.69 9.06 5.00
CA GLY A 77 -2.59 8.50 4.00
C GLY A 77 -2.17 7.09 3.60
N GLU A 78 -0.88 6.86 3.36
CA GLU A 78 -0.33 5.52 3.05
C GLU A 78 -0.58 4.52 4.18
N GLU A 79 -0.32 4.93 5.44
CA GLU A 79 -0.53 4.08 6.63
C GLU A 79 -2.01 3.70 6.77
N LEU A 80 -2.92 4.68 6.66
CA LEU A 80 -4.35 4.45 6.76
C LEU A 80 -4.86 3.56 5.63
N LEU A 81 -4.41 3.79 4.39
CA LEU A 81 -4.76 2.97 3.24
C LEU A 81 -4.38 1.52 3.49
N TRP A 82 -3.11 1.24 3.77
CA TRP A 82 -2.64 -0.12 4.01
C TRP A 82 -3.39 -0.78 5.17
N ARG A 83 -3.42 -0.09 6.31
CA ARG A 83 -3.96 -0.65 7.55
C ARG A 83 -5.45 -0.94 7.45
N LYS A 84 -6.23 0.03 7.00
CA LYS A 84 -7.70 -0.03 7.07
C LYS A 84 -8.33 -0.75 5.89
N VAL A 85 -7.71 -0.73 4.72
CA VAL A 85 -8.24 -1.39 3.52
C VAL A 85 -7.81 -2.86 3.44
N TYR A 86 -6.56 -3.17 3.82
CA TYR A 86 -6.00 -4.51 3.61
C TYR A 86 -5.66 -5.22 4.92
N TYR A 87 -4.74 -4.68 5.72
CA TYR A 87 -4.19 -5.39 6.88
C TYR A 87 -5.25 -5.77 7.93
N ASP A 88 -6.08 -4.82 8.37
CA ASP A 88 -7.11 -5.06 9.39
C ASP A 88 -8.17 -6.07 8.89
N VAL A 89 -8.46 -6.07 7.58
CA VAL A 89 -9.40 -7.01 6.95
C VAL A 89 -8.85 -8.43 6.97
N VAL A 90 -7.62 -8.63 6.50
CA VAL A 90 -6.96 -9.94 6.50
C VAL A 90 -6.77 -10.46 7.92
N THR A 91 -6.34 -9.58 8.85
CA THR A 91 -6.16 -9.94 10.25
C THR A 91 -7.48 -10.39 10.89
N THR A 92 -8.58 -9.68 10.61
CA THR A 92 -9.90 -10.05 11.12
C THR A 92 -10.40 -11.35 10.49
N ALA A 93 -10.23 -11.53 9.17
CA ALA A 93 -10.58 -12.77 8.50
C ALA A 93 -9.83 -13.96 9.09
N LYS A 94 -8.53 -13.83 9.36
CA LYS A 94 -7.72 -14.86 10.03
C LYS A 94 -8.21 -15.19 11.44
N ARG A 95 -8.75 -14.20 12.16
CA ARG A 95 -9.35 -14.40 13.49
C ARG A 95 -10.70 -15.11 13.42
N LEU A 96 -11.51 -14.81 12.39
CA LEU A 96 -12.83 -15.42 12.19
C LEU A 96 -12.77 -16.81 11.55
N ARG A 97 -11.62 -17.16 10.96
CA ARG A 97 -11.36 -18.49 10.38
C ARG A 97 -11.49 -19.60 11.42
N LYS A 98 -12.33 -20.59 11.11
CA LYS A 98 -12.52 -21.80 11.94
C LYS A 98 -11.54 -22.90 11.52
N ASP A 99 -11.10 -23.71 12.49
CA ASP A 99 -10.34 -24.95 12.28
C ASP A 99 -9.04 -24.85 11.45
N GLN A 100 -8.44 -23.66 11.39
CA GLN A 100 -7.22 -23.34 10.61
C GLN A 100 -7.31 -23.56 9.09
N SER A 101 -8.43 -24.05 8.58
CA SER A 101 -8.72 -24.19 7.14
C SER A 101 -9.61 -23.05 6.64
N TRP A 102 -9.48 -22.70 5.37
CA TRP A 102 -10.36 -21.73 4.71
C TRP A 102 -11.45 -22.46 3.93
N GLY A 103 -12.70 -22.03 4.04
CA GLY A 103 -13.76 -22.49 3.14
C GLY A 103 -13.63 -21.88 1.73
N ASP A 104 -14.12 -22.56 0.70
CA ASP A 104 -13.99 -22.12 -0.70
C ASP A 104 -14.50 -20.69 -0.94
N THR A 105 -15.63 -20.33 -0.32
CA THR A 105 -16.20 -18.98 -0.39
C THR A 105 -15.30 -17.94 0.27
N GLU A 106 -14.71 -18.27 1.42
CA GLU A 106 -13.78 -17.38 2.14
C GLU A 106 -12.50 -17.16 1.34
N VAL A 107 -11.98 -18.24 0.73
CA VAL A 107 -10.84 -18.20 -0.19
C VAL A 107 -11.18 -17.28 -1.36
N ALA A 108 -12.34 -17.43 -2.00
CA ALA A 108 -12.73 -16.61 -3.14
C ALA A 108 -12.79 -15.11 -2.78
N HIS A 109 -13.41 -14.77 -1.65
CA HIS A 109 -13.50 -13.39 -1.18
C HIS A 109 -12.13 -12.78 -0.87
N LEU A 110 -11.31 -13.46 -0.05
CA LEU A 110 -9.99 -12.97 0.31
C LEU A 110 -9.07 -12.86 -0.90
N LYS A 111 -9.10 -13.87 -1.78
CA LYS A 111 -8.31 -13.88 -3.00
C LYS A 111 -8.64 -12.69 -3.89
N SER A 112 -9.94 -12.45 -4.15
CA SER A 112 -10.39 -11.30 -4.94
C SER A 112 -9.91 -9.97 -4.34
N HIS A 113 -10.09 -9.79 -3.02
CA HIS A 113 -9.67 -8.58 -2.31
C HIS A 113 -8.15 -8.37 -2.34
N LEU A 114 -7.36 -9.44 -2.17
CA LEU A 114 -5.90 -9.38 -2.20
C LEU A 114 -5.37 -9.07 -3.61
N PHE A 115 -5.93 -9.68 -4.66
CA PHE A 115 -5.53 -9.38 -6.04
C PHE A 115 -5.89 -7.95 -6.44
N ALA A 116 -7.05 -7.44 -6.00
CA ALA A 116 -7.39 -6.02 -6.17
C ALA A 116 -6.36 -5.12 -5.47
N GLY A 117 -5.88 -5.52 -4.28
CA GLY A 117 -4.77 -4.85 -3.60
C GLY A 117 -3.47 -4.85 -4.38
N VAL A 118 -3.08 -5.99 -4.95
CA VAL A 118 -1.87 -6.10 -5.78
C VAL A 118 -1.96 -5.16 -6.98
N GLY A 119 -3.08 -5.18 -7.71
CA GLY A 119 -3.31 -4.28 -8.84
C GLY A 119 -3.27 -2.80 -8.46
N HIS A 120 -3.90 -2.44 -7.34
CA HIS A 120 -3.88 -1.07 -6.82
C HIS A 120 -2.47 -0.59 -6.48
N TYR A 121 -1.66 -1.38 -5.76
CA TYR A 121 -0.30 -0.95 -5.40
C TYR A 121 0.64 -0.87 -6.60
N HIS A 122 0.49 -1.72 -7.62
CA HIS A 122 1.19 -1.53 -8.88
C HIS A 122 0.81 -0.20 -9.55
N HIS A 123 -0.48 0.13 -9.60
CA HIS A 123 -0.94 1.39 -10.17
C HIS A 123 -0.46 2.61 -9.36
N LEU A 124 -0.43 2.51 -8.03
CA LEU A 124 0.09 3.56 -7.16
C LEU A 124 1.58 3.82 -7.40
N ILE A 125 2.38 2.76 -7.58
CA ILE A 125 3.81 2.87 -7.93
C ILE A 125 3.99 3.54 -9.29
N ASP A 126 3.21 3.14 -10.31
CA ASP A 126 3.23 3.77 -11.64
C ASP A 126 2.90 5.27 -11.57
N ARG A 127 1.85 5.63 -10.82
CA ARG A 127 1.46 7.02 -10.61
C ARG A 127 2.52 7.83 -9.87
N LEU A 128 3.13 7.27 -8.82
CA LEU A 128 4.24 7.89 -8.09
C LEU A 128 5.43 8.13 -9.03
N GLN A 129 5.75 7.16 -9.88
CA GLN A 129 6.82 7.29 -10.86
C GLN A 129 6.56 8.41 -11.85
N ILE A 130 5.36 8.48 -12.42
CA ILE A 130 4.98 9.49 -13.42
C ILE A 130 4.95 10.89 -12.79
N GLU A 131 4.31 11.05 -11.63
CA GLU A 131 4.08 12.36 -11.01
C GLU A 131 5.36 12.98 -10.45
N TYR A 132 6.26 12.15 -9.89
CA TYR A 132 7.53 12.59 -9.31
C TYR A 132 8.76 12.28 -10.18
N GLN A 133 8.55 11.79 -11.40
CA GLN A 133 9.60 11.50 -12.39
C GLN A 133 10.70 10.57 -11.85
N LEU A 134 10.31 9.52 -11.13
CA LEU A 134 11.24 8.59 -10.51
C LEU A 134 11.93 7.70 -11.56
N ASP A 135 13.25 7.54 -11.43
CA ASP A 135 13.98 6.52 -12.17
C ASP A 135 13.98 5.22 -11.37
N LEU A 136 13.08 4.30 -11.73
CA LEU A 136 12.95 2.98 -11.11
C LEU A 136 13.60 1.88 -11.96
N LYS A 137 14.30 2.24 -13.03
CA LYS A 137 14.91 1.27 -13.95
C LYS A 137 15.93 0.40 -13.21
N GLY A 138 15.76 -0.91 -13.27
CA GLY A 138 16.64 -1.87 -12.60
C GLY A 138 16.42 -2.02 -11.09
N LEU A 139 15.57 -1.17 -10.48
CA LEU A 139 15.11 -1.32 -9.10
C LEU A 139 13.80 -2.11 -9.02
N VAL A 140 12.92 -1.89 -10.01
CA VAL A 140 11.60 -2.50 -10.13
C VAL A 140 11.47 -3.09 -11.53
N ASP A 141 10.95 -4.32 -11.64
CA ASP A 141 11.00 -5.13 -12.86
C ASP A 141 9.61 -5.45 -13.47
N PHE A 142 8.55 -4.80 -13.00
CA PHE A 142 7.25 -4.81 -13.69
C PHE A 142 7.17 -3.65 -14.69
N PRO A 143 6.37 -3.77 -15.77
CA PRO A 143 6.40 -2.83 -16.89
C PRO A 143 5.97 -1.45 -16.45
N LEU A 144 6.97 -0.60 -16.25
CA LEU A 144 6.83 0.82 -16.05
C LEU A 144 7.00 1.49 -17.41
N PRO A 145 6.01 2.23 -17.94
CA PRO A 145 6.14 2.88 -19.23
C PRO A 145 7.32 3.86 -19.21
N LEU A 146 8.43 3.46 -19.82
CA LEU A 146 9.58 4.32 -20.05
C LEU A 146 9.22 5.35 -21.12
N LYS A 147 9.07 6.61 -20.69
CA LYS A 147 9.09 7.84 -21.52
C LYS A 147 8.18 7.81 -22.76
N GLY A 148 6.88 8.03 -22.55
CA GLY A 148 5.98 8.54 -23.58
C GLY A 148 5.69 10.03 -23.36
N LYS A 149 6.34 10.91 -24.15
CA LYS A 149 6.20 12.38 -24.18
C LYS A 149 6.38 13.08 -22.82
N ARG A 150 7.56 13.70 -22.65
CA ARG A 150 7.70 14.90 -21.80
C ARG A 150 6.59 15.87 -22.20
N SER A 151 5.52 15.96 -21.41
CA SER A 151 4.69 17.16 -21.44
C SER A 151 5.64 18.30 -21.13
N SER A 152 5.88 19.16 -22.12
CA SER A 152 6.88 20.21 -22.13
C SER A 152 6.59 21.36 -21.15
N SER A 153 5.80 21.12 -20.09
CA SER A 153 5.31 22.16 -19.19
C SER A 153 5.37 21.85 -17.68
N LYS A 154 5.74 20.65 -17.22
CA LYS A 154 5.84 20.41 -15.76
C LYS A 154 7.22 20.82 -15.23
N ARG A 155 7.25 21.80 -14.31
CA ARG A 155 8.41 22.12 -13.45
C ARG A 155 8.99 20.82 -12.89
N SER A 156 10.31 20.76 -12.71
CA SER A 156 10.94 19.66 -11.99
C SER A 156 10.27 19.50 -10.61
N PRO A 157 9.88 18.28 -10.20
CA PRO A 157 9.24 18.06 -8.92
C PRO A 157 10.16 18.49 -7.77
N ASP A 158 9.55 18.95 -6.68
CA ASP A 158 10.29 19.35 -5.49
C ASP A 158 11.14 18.19 -4.94
N LYS A 159 12.38 18.48 -4.55
CA LYS A 159 13.34 17.45 -4.09
C LYS A 159 12.80 16.68 -2.87
N THR A 160 12.12 17.37 -1.97
CA THR A 160 11.51 16.75 -0.78
C THR A 160 10.43 15.75 -1.17
N CYS A 161 9.58 16.12 -2.14
CA CYS A 161 8.54 15.23 -2.67
C CYS A 161 9.14 14.03 -3.41
N VAL A 162 10.26 14.21 -4.13
CA VAL A 162 10.98 13.11 -4.80
C VAL A 162 11.53 12.12 -3.77
N GLU A 163 12.16 12.59 -2.70
CA GLU A 163 12.67 11.68 -1.65
C GLU A 163 11.53 10.98 -0.90
N TRP A 164 10.46 11.71 -0.56
CA TRP A 164 9.26 11.10 0.04
C TRP A 164 8.66 10.00 -0.85
N SER A 165 8.54 10.26 -2.16
CA SER A 165 7.92 9.31 -3.09
C SER A 165 8.77 8.06 -3.32
N LYS A 166 10.11 8.16 -3.33
CA LYS A 166 10.98 6.97 -3.29
C LYS A 166 10.70 6.08 -2.07
N GLN A 167 10.55 6.71 -0.89
CA GLN A 167 10.20 5.96 0.31
C GLN A 167 8.78 5.38 0.24
N ALA A 168 7.84 6.08 -0.40
CA ALA A 168 6.49 5.57 -0.63
C ALA A 168 6.49 4.34 -1.54
N VAL A 169 7.26 4.35 -2.63
CA VAL A 169 7.43 3.19 -3.52
C VAL A 169 8.04 2.01 -2.76
N HIS A 170 9.10 2.23 -1.97
CA HIS A 170 9.67 1.20 -1.10
C HIS A 170 8.58 0.53 -0.23
N ARG A 171 7.73 1.33 0.42
CA ARG A 171 6.65 0.80 1.27
C ARG A 171 5.58 0.07 0.48
N CYS A 172 5.24 0.54 -0.71
CA CYS A 172 4.33 -0.17 -1.61
C CYS A 172 4.89 -1.54 -2.00
N LEU A 173 6.19 -1.67 -2.24
CA LEU A 173 6.83 -2.97 -2.50
C LEU A 173 6.74 -3.91 -1.29
N VAL A 174 6.95 -3.40 -0.08
CA VAL A 174 6.72 -4.19 1.14
C VAL A 174 5.27 -4.68 1.22
N TYR A 175 4.30 -3.79 0.97
CA TYR A 175 2.88 -4.15 0.99
C TYR A 175 2.52 -5.15 -0.11
N LEU A 176 3.12 -5.06 -1.30
CA LEU A 176 2.99 -6.07 -2.37
C LEU A 176 3.54 -7.43 -1.94
N GLY A 177 4.66 -7.45 -1.23
CA GLY A 177 5.22 -8.66 -0.61
C GLY A 177 4.25 -9.26 0.42
N ASP A 178 3.70 -8.43 1.30
CA ASP A 178 2.72 -8.86 2.32
C ASP A 178 1.43 -9.40 1.70
N LEU A 179 0.88 -8.72 0.69
CA LEU A 179 -0.30 -9.19 -0.05
C LEU A 179 -0.02 -10.54 -0.72
N SER A 180 1.14 -10.69 -1.36
CA SER A 180 1.56 -11.95 -1.97
C SER A 180 1.70 -13.06 -0.93
N ARG A 181 2.24 -12.74 0.25
CA ARG A 181 2.32 -13.68 1.37
C ARG A 181 0.93 -14.08 1.90
N TYR A 182 -0.01 -13.13 1.99
CA TYR A 182 -1.38 -13.46 2.37
C TYR A 182 -2.09 -14.33 1.34
N ILE A 183 -1.76 -14.21 0.05
CA ILE A 183 -2.26 -15.13 -0.99
C ILE A 183 -1.69 -16.54 -0.79
N LEU A 184 -0.42 -16.68 -0.39
CA LEU A 184 0.18 -17.98 -0.05
C LEU A 184 -0.49 -18.63 1.17
N ASP A 185 -0.94 -17.85 2.15
CA ASP A 185 -1.71 -18.38 3.29
C ASP A 185 -3.05 -19.02 2.86
N LEU A 186 -3.59 -18.65 1.67
CA LEU A 186 -4.76 -19.27 1.05
C LEU A 186 -4.39 -20.48 0.17
N HIS A 187 -3.19 -20.45 -0.41
CA HIS A 187 -2.68 -21.48 -1.31
C HIS A 187 -1.24 -21.88 -0.96
N PRO A 188 -1.02 -22.70 0.09
CA PRO A 188 0.32 -22.97 0.63
C PRO A 188 1.28 -23.69 -0.34
N HIS A 189 0.73 -24.33 -1.37
CA HIS A 189 1.52 -25.04 -2.40
C HIS A 189 2.01 -24.14 -3.53
N TRP A 190 1.59 -22.87 -3.57
CA TRP A 190 2.03 -21.93 -4.59
C TRP A 190 3.46 -21.47 -4.35
N ASP A 191 4.12 -21.03 -5.43
CA ASP A 191 5.46 -20.48 -5.33
C ASP A 191 5.47 -19.16 -4.56
N TYR A 192 6.34 -19.07 -3.56
CA TYR A 192 6.54 -17.89 -2.73
C TYR A 192 7.51 -16.88 -3.36
N GLY A 193 8.10 -17.22 -4.52
CA GLY A 193 9.04 -16.38 -5.25
C GLY A 193 8.51 -14.99 -5.57
N LEU A 194 7.19 -14.82 -5.76
CA LEU A 194 6.61 -13.49 -5.98
C LEU A 194 6.72 -12.58 -4.75
N ALA A 195 6.42 -13.10 -3.55
CA ALA A 195 6.57 -12.34 -2.30
C ALA A 195 8.05 -11.99 -2.05
N VAL A 196 8.95 -12.96 -2.28
CA VAL A 196 10.40 -12.76 -2.18
C VAL A 196 10.88 -11.67 -3.12
N ARG A 197 10.44 -11.70 -4.39
CA ARG A 197 10.79 -10.70 -5.41
C ARG A 197 10.44 -9.29 -4.95
N TYR A 198 9.24 -9.07 -4.40
CA TYR A 198 8.85 -7.74 -3.89
C TYR A 198 9.69 -7.28 -2.71
N TYR A 199 9.97 -8.16 -1.74
CA TYR A 199 10.82 -7.78 -0.60
C TYR A 199 12.27 -7.49 -1.02
N LEU A 200 12.82 -8.24 -1.98
CA LEU A 200 14.15 -7.97 -2.53
C LEU A 200 14.18 -6.64 -3.30
N GLN A 201 13.13 -6.30 -4.05
CA GLN A 201 13.01 -4.99 -4.68
C GLN A 201 12.94 -3.85 -3.65
N ALA A 202 12.21 -4.06 -2.55
CA ALA A 202 12.20 -3.09 -1.45
C ALA A 202 13.62 -2.88 -0.89
N LEU A 203 14.38 -3.96 -0.64
CA LEU A 203 15.77 -3.85 -0.18
C LEU A 203 16.69 -3.17 -1.20
N ASN A 204 16.51 -3.42 -2.50
CA ASN A 204 17.27 -2.73 -3.54
C ASN A 204 16.97 -1.22 -3.57
N MET A 205 15.77 -0.80 -3.18
CA MET A 205 15.42 0.61 -3.05
C MET A 205 15.97 1.25 -1.78
N ASN A 206 15.87 0.56 -0.64
CA ASN A 206 16.41 1.03 0.62
C ASN A 206 16.83 -0.16 1.49
N TRP A 207 18.15 -0.39 1.54
CA TRP A 207 18.75 -1.51 2.28
C TRP A 207 18.86 -1.25 3.80
N GLU A 208 18.70 -0.01 4.26
CA GLU A 208 18.77 0.35 5.68
C GLU A 208 17.50 -0.06 6.45
N VAL A 209 16.39 -0.29 5.74
CA VAL A 209 15.14 -0.71 6.37
C VAL A 209 15.14 -2.23 6.52
N GLY A 210 15.28 -2.71 7.75
CA GLY A 210 15.34 -4.16 8.01
C GLY A 210 14.01 -4.91 7.87
N MET A 211 12.86 -4.23 7.77
CA MET A 211 11.54 -4.89 7.72
C MET A 211 11.42 -5.97 6.61
N PRO A 212 11.86 -5.75 5.35
CA PRO A 212 11.81 -6.79 4.32
C PRO A 212 12.69 -8.00 4.67
N HIS A 213 13.83 -7.82 5.37
CA HIS A 213 14.63 -8.94 5.87
C HIS A 213 13.81 -9.78 6.85
N ASN A 214 13.13 -9.17 7.82
CA ASN A 214 12.28 -9.91 8.76
C ASN A 214 11.18 -10.74 8.03
N GLN A 215 10.59 -10.19 6.97
CA GLN A 215 9.58 -10.91 6.17
C GLN A 215 10.21 -12.05 5.35
N LEU A 216 11.38 -11.84 4.77
CA LEU A 216 12.13 -12.88 4.05
C LEU A 216 12.55 -14.02 4.99
N GLY A 217 12.96 -13.72 6.22
CA GLY A 217 13.27 -14.73 7.22
C GLY A 217 12.05 -15.58 7.57
N THR A 218 10.89 -14.93 7.71
CA THR A 218 9.61 -15.62 7.96
C THR A 218 9.21 -16.53 6.78
N LEU A 219 9.42 -16.09 5.54
CA LEU A 219 9.16 -16.89 4.34
C LEU A 219 10.13 -18.07 4.17
N ALA A 220 11.39 -17.87 4.54
CA ALA A 220 12.40 -18.93 4.48
C ALA A 220 12.07 -20.07 5.46
N GLY A 221 11.58 -19.75 6.65
CA GLY A 221 11.17 -20.73 7.65
C GLY A 221 12.32 -21.67 8.02
N LEU A 222 12.08 -22.98 7.97
CA LEU A 222 13.08 -24.01 8.30
C LEU A 222 13.86 -24.54 7.08
N ARG A 223 13.72 -23.91 5.91
CA ARG A 223 14.50 -24.28 4.72
C ARG A 223 15.99 -24.10 4.99
N ASN A 224 16.81 -24.93 4.34
CA ASN A 224 18.27 -24.92 4.53
C ASN A 224 18.66 -24.96 6.02
N TYR A 225 17.99 -25.82 6.80
CA TYR A 225 18.20 -25.98 8.25
C TYR A 225 18.01 -24.67 9.05
N GLY A 226 17.20 -23.74 8.55
CA GLY A 226 16.97 -22.44 9.18
C GLY A 226 18.10 -21.42 9.00
N LEU A 227 19.13 -21.73 8.19
CA LEU A 227 20.24 -20.82 7.93
C LEU A 227 19.79 -19.57 7.18
N ASP A 228 18.93 -19.72 6.18
CA ASP A 228 18.40 -18.58 5.41
C ASP A 228 17.61 -17.63 6.30
N ALA A 229 16.73 -18.18 7.15
CA ALA A 229 15.97 -17.39 8.10
C ALA A 229 16.88 -16.65 9.08
N SER A 230 17.89 -17.34 9.61
CA SER A 230 18.88 -16.76 10.53
C SER A 230 19.69 -15.63 9.87
N TYR A 231 20.12 -15.80 8.62
CA TYR A 231 20.80 -14.75 7.85
C TYR A 231 19.93 -13.50 7.76
N HIS A 232 18.65 -13.65 7.41
CA HIS A 232 17.74 -12.53 7.30
C HIS A 232 17.48 -11.85 8.65
N TYR A 233 17.28 -12.61 9.74
CA TYR A 233 17.07 -12.04 11.07
C TYR A 233 18.30 -11.31 11.64
N MET A 234 19.52 -11.70 11.25
CA MET A 234 20.75 -10.98 11.62
C MET A 234 20.94 -9.65 10.87
N ARG A 235 20.23 -9.47 9.77
CA ARG A 235 20.26 -8.26 8.93
C ARG A 235 19.10 -7.31 9.23
N TRP A 236 18.20 -7.71 10.12
CA TRP A 236 17.07 -6.92 10.59
C TRP A 236 17.51 -5.89 11.64
#